data_AF-A0A7J3Z653-F1
#
_entry.id   AF-A0A7J3Z653-F1
#
_cell.length_a   1.000
_cell.length_b   1.000
_cell.length_c   1.000
_cell.angle_alpha   90.00
_cell.angle_beta   90.00
_cell.angle_gamma   90.00
#
_symmetry.space_group_name_H-M   'P 1'
#
loop_
_entity.id
_entity.type
_entity.pdbx_description
1 polymer ?
#
loop_
_entity_poly.entity_id
_entity_poly.type
_entity_poly.pdbx_seq_one_letter_code
_entity_poly.pdbx_strand_id
1 'polypeptide(L)'
;MGENKIYDTSVIIELAKKSAVQRVPYVSIITVVEYPPALEFAEVVLYPTRLEYLTAVKWQSELRARGIPLPATDLIIAAQAVNRNL
;
A
#
# COMPACT_ATOMS: atom_id res chain seq x y z
N MET A 1 -9.71 -17.79 -5.25
CA MET A 1 -10.27 -16.54 -4.70
C MET A 1 -9.08 -15.75 -4.18
N GLY A 2 -8.75 -14.65 -4.87
CA GLY A 2 -7.49 -13.92 -4.69
C GLY A 2 -7.30 -13.49 -3.23
N GLU A 3 -6.09 -13.70 -2.72
CA GLU A 3 -5.73 -13.36 -1.36
C GLU A 3 -5.98 -11.86 -1.12
N ASN A 4 -6.71 -11.52 -0.04
CA ASN A 4 -6.88 -10.15 0.45
C ASN A 4 -5.49 -9.57 0.72
N LYS A 5 -4.91 -8.86 -0.26
CA LYS A 5 -3.56 -8.28 -0.20
C LYS A 5 -3.57 -6.90 -0.84
N ILE A 6 -2.88 -5.95 -0.21
CA ILE A 6 -2.56 -4.66 -0.82
C ILE A 6 -1.18 -4.73 -1.49
N TYR A 7 -1.11 -4.31 -2.74
CA TYR A 7 0.12 -4.35 -3.54
C TYR A 7 0.78 -2.97 -3.60
N ASP A 8 2.09 -2.95 -3.37
CA ASP A 8 2.92 -1.75 -3.44
C ASP A 8 3.52 -1.52 -4.84
N THR A 9 4.23 -0.41 -4.98
CA THR A 9 4.84 0.03 -6.24
C THR A 9 5.80 -1.00 -6.83
N SER A 10 6.55 -1.72 -5.99
CA SER A 10 7.57 -2.67 -6.45
C SER A 10 6.94 -3.87 -7.18
N VAL A 11 5.86 -4.42 -6.63
CA VAL A 11 5.17 -5.57 -7.23
C VAL A 11 4.45 -5.19 -8.52
N ILE A 12 3.85 -4.00 -8.56
CA ILE A 12 3.19 -3.49 -9.78
C ILE A 12 4.20 -3.34 -10.92
N ILE A 13 5.40 -2.83 -10.65
CA ILE A 13 6.46 -2.71 -11.66
C ILE A 13 6.86 -4.09 -12.20
N GLU A 14 6.93 -5.12 -11.36
CA GLU A 14 7.21 -6.48 -11.82
C GLU A 14 6.11 -7.05 -12.72
N LEU A 15 4.84 -6.79 -12.41
CA LEU A 15 3.70 -7.22 -13.24
C LEU A 15 3.72 -6.52 -14.60
N ALA A 16 4.01 -5.21 -14.61
CA ALA A 16 4.13 -4.43 -15.83
C ALA A 16 5.25 -4.94 -16.74
N LYS A 17 6.41 -5.31 -16.18
CA LYS A 17 7.54 -5.88 -16.94
C LYS A 17 7.23 -7.23 -17.58
N LYS A 18 6.33 -8.01 -16.98
CA LYS A 18 5.96 -9.36 -17.45
C LYS A 18 4.86 -9.33 -18.52
N SER A 19 4.38 -8.15 -18.93
CA SER A 19 3.19 -7.99 -19.79
C SER A 19 1.97 -8.78 -19.28
N ALA A 20 1.90 -9.00 -17.96
CA ALA A 20 0.82 -9.76 -17.36
C ALA A 20 -0.42 -8.87 -17.27
N VAL A 21 -1.50 -9.24 -17.95
CA VAL A 21 -2.81 -8.55 -17.92
C VAL A 21 -3.54 -8.80 -16.58
N GLN A 22 -2.88 -9.40 -15.59
CA GLN A 22 -3.53 -9.77 -14.35
C GLN A 22 -3.68 -8.54 -13.46
N ARG A 23 -4.93 -8.18 -13.19
CA ARG A 23 -5.24 -7.18 -12.18
C ARG A 23 -5.03 -7.76 -10.78
N VAL A 24 -4.54 -6.92 -9.88
CA VAL A 24 -4.42 -7.18 -8.44
C VAL A 24 -5.64 -6.63 -7.71
N PRO A 25 -6.10 -7.29 -6.63
CA PRO A 25 -7.35 -6.92 -5.97
C PRO A 25 -7.32 -5.51 -5.38
N TYR A 26 -6.23 -5.12 -4.71
CA TYR A 26 -6.13 -3.83 -4.03
C TYR A 26 -4.78 -3.16 -4.24
N VAL A 27 -4.81 -1.86 -4.52
CA VAL A 27 -3.64 -0.95 -4.56
C VAL A 27 -3.96 0.30 -3.74
N SER A 28 -2.99 0.85 -3.02
CA SER A 28 -3.18 2.14 -2.34
C SER A 28 -3.18 3.30 -3.34
N ILE A 29 -3.96 4.35 -3.09
CA ILE A 29 -3.81 5.62 -3.84
C ILE A 29 -2.39 6.17 -3.77
N ILE A 30 -1.66 5.91 -2.68
CA ILE A 30 -0.26 6.33 -2.51
C ILE A 30 0.62 5.68 -3.59
N THR A 31 0.45 4.37 -3.82
CA THR A 31 1.13 3.63 -4.88
C THR A 31 0.80 4.18 -6.26
N VAL A 32 -0.45 4.59 -6.51
CA VAL A 32 -0.84 5.23 -7.77
C VAL A 32 -0.19 6.61 -7.92
N VAL A 33 -0.05 7.38 -6.84
CA VAL A 33 0.67 8.67 -6.87
C VAL A 33 2.16 8.47 -7.16
N GLU A 34 2.79 7.44 -6.58
CA GLU A 34 4.19 7.10 -6.83
C GLU A 34 4.40 6.57 -8.26
N TYR A 35 3.46 5.77 -8.77
CA TYR A 35 3.54 5.16 -10.08
C TYR A 35 2.14 5.12 -10.73
N PRO A 36 1.76 6.17 -11.48
CA PRO A 36 0.44 6.29 -12.10
C PRO A 36 -0.04 5.09 -12.94
N PRO A 37 0.84 4.36 -13.67
CA PRO A 37 0.42 3.16 -14.40
C PRO A 37 -0.16 2.05 -13.51
N ALA A 38 0.07 2.08 -12.18
CA ALA A 38 -0.54 1.15 -11.23
C ALA A 38 -2.08 1.12 -11.30
N LEU A 39 -2.71 2.21 -11.76
CA LEU A 39 -4.15 2.27 -11.96
C LEU A 39 -4.66 1.22 -12.94
N GLU A 40 -3.87 0.85 -13.96
CA GLU A 40 -4.26 -0.14 -14.98
C GLU A 40 -4.29 -1.57 -14.42
N PHE A 41 -3.53 -1.80 -13.34
CA PHE A 41 -3.37 -3.10 -12.70
C PHE A 41 -4.28 -3.28 -11.48
N ALA A 42 -4.94 -2.25 -10.97
CA ALA A 42 -5.77 -2.34 -9.78
C ALA A 42 -7.24 -2.67 -10.10
N GLU A 43 -7.83 -3.66 -9.42
CA GLU A 43 -9.28 -3.82 -9.39
C GLU A 43 -9.94 -2.73 -8.54
N VAL A 44 -9.35 -2.44 -7.37
CA VAL A 44 -9.81 -1.41 -6.46
C VAL A 44 -8.65 -0.57 -5.95
N VAL A 45 -8.79 0.76 -6.03
CA VAL A 45 -7.87 1.72 -5.42
C VAL A 45 -8.36 2.10 -4.03
N LEU A 46 -7.53 1.85 -3.02
CA LEU A 46 -7.81 2.11 -1.62
C LEU A 46 -7.26 3.47 -1.19
N TYR A 47 -8.16 4.33 -0.73
CA TYR A 47 -7.81 5.60 -0.09
C TYR A 47 -7.66 5.38 1.43
N PRO A 48 -6.59 5.87 2.08
CA PRO A 48 -6.47 5.80 3.53
C PRO A 48 -7.57 6.65 4.18
N THR A 49 -8.15 6.14 5.26
CA THR A 49 -9.06 6.94 6.10
C THR A 49 -8.27 7.60 7.22
N ARG A 50 -8.94 8.46 8.00
CA ARG A 50 -8.37 9.06 9.20
C ARG A 50 -7.78 8.01 10.16
N LEU A 51 -8.37 6.82 10.24
CA LEU A 51 -7.91 5.76 11.15
C LEU A 51 -6.53 5.23 10.74
N GLU A 52 -6.28 5.01 9.45
CA GLU A 52 -4.97 4.56 8.96
C GLU A 52 -3.88 5.60 9.20
N TYR A 53 -4.17 6.89 9.02
CA TYR A 53 -3.21 7.95 9.36
C TYR A 53 -2.84 7.95 10.85
N LEU A 54 -3.84 7.83 11.74
CA LEU A 54 -3.58 7.78 13.18
C LEU A 54 -2.78 6.53 13.58
N THR A 55 -3.06 5.40 12.92
CA THR A 55 -2.32 4.14 13.11
C THR A 55 -0.86 4.31 12.69
N ALA A 56 -0.61 4.89 11.52
CA ALA A 56 0.73 5.18 11.03
C ALA A 56 1.51 6.14 11.95
N VAL A 57 0.85 7.17 12.50
CA VAL A 57 1.48 8.07 13.50
C VAL A 57 1.91 7.30 14.74
N LYS A 58 1.02 6.45 15.30
CA LYS A 58 1.34 5.63 16.47
C LYS A 58 2.55 4.74 16.21
N TRP A 59 2.56 4.02 15.08
CA TRP A 59 3.69 3.16 14.71
C TRP A 59 4.98 3.94 14.52
N GLN A 60 4.95 5.10 13.86
CA GLN A 60 6.14 5.91 13.66
C GLN A 60 6.71 6.44 14.98
N SER A 61 5.86 6.79 15.95
CA SER A 61 6.32 7.17 17.29
C SER A 61 7.09 6.02 17.97
N GLU A 62 6.58 4.79 17.89
CA GLU A 62 7.24 3.60 18.44
C GLU A 62 8.55 3.27 17.71
N LEU A 63 8.55 3.33 16.38
CA LEU A 63 9.73 3.07 15.54
C LEU A 63 10.83 4.10 15.76
N ARG A 64 10.47 5.38 15.92
CA ARG A 64 11.42 6.45 16.27
C ARG A 64 12.05 6.24 17.63
N ALA A 65 11.28 5.82 18.63
CA ALA A 65 11.82 5.49 19.96
C ALA A 65 12.84 4.34 19.92
N ARG A 66 12.70 3.43 18.95
CA ARG A 66 13.63 2.31 18.71
C ARG A 66 14.79 2.66 17.77
N GLY A 67 14.86 3.89 17.27
CA GLY A 67 15.91 4.33 16.34
C GLY A 67 15.79 3.79 14.91
N ILE A 68 14.61 3.28 14.52
CA ILE A 68 14.38 2.62 13.22
C ILE A 68 13.16 3.22 12.49
N PRO A 69 13.13 4.54 12.21
CA PRO A 69 12.00 5.16 11.53
C PRO A 69 11.81 4.59 10.12
N LEU A 70 10.55 4.44 9.70
CA LEU A 70 10.20 4.05 8.33
C LEU A 70 9.64 5.25 7.53
N PRO A 71 9.64 5.17 6.19
CA PRO A 71 8.94 6.13 5.34
C PRO A 71 7.45 6.26 5.71
N ALA A 72 6.92 7.47 5.61
CA ALA A 72 5.53 7.73 5.97
C ALA A 72 4.53 7.00 5.05
N THR A 73 4.84 6.89 3.76
CA THR A 73 4.02 6.20 2.76
C THR A 73 3.90 4.71 3.07
N ASP A 74 5.02 4.04 3.36
CA ASP A 74 5.05 2.62 3.75
C ASP A 74 4.19 2.35 4.98
N LEU A 75 4.26 3.22 6.00
CA LEU A 75 3.46 3.08 7.21
C LEU A 75 1.96 3.25 6.96
N ILE A 76 1.58 4.18 6.08
CA ILE A 76 0.16 4.38 5.73
C ILE A 76 -0.37 3.18 4.94
N ILE A 77 0.40 2.66 3.98
CA ILE A 77 0.02 1.46 3.21
C ILE A 77 -0.12 0.25 4.14
N ALA A 78 0.83 0.04 5.05
CA ALA A 78 0.76 -1.02 6.06
C ALA A 78 -0.46 -0.83 6.99
N ALA A 79 -0.80 0.41 7.35
CA ALA A 79 -1.97 0.69 8.18
C ALA A 79 -3.29 0.38 7.45
N GLN A 80 -3.34 0.62 6.13
CA GLN A 80 -4.47 0.20 5.29
C GLN A 80 -4.63 -1.32 5.27
N ALA A 81 -3.52 -2.07 5.16
CA ALA A 81 -3.56 -3.52 5.21
C ALA A 81 -4.12 -4.03 6.55
N VAL A 82 -3.51 -3.59 7.66
CA VAL A 82 -3.87 -4.04 9.01
C VAL A 82 -5.30 -3.66 9.38
N ASN A 83 -5.73 -2.42 9.15
CA ASN A 83 -7.06 -1.98 9.56
C ASN A 83 -8.19 -2.60 8.72
N ARG A 84 -7.87 -3.20 7.57
CA ARG A 84 -8.85 -3.82 6.66
C ARG A 84 -8.74 -5.34 6.59
N ASN A 85 -7.83 -5.95 7.36
CA ASN A 85 -7.51 -7.38 7.30
C ASN A 85 -7.15 -7.83 5.86
N LEU A 86 -6.25 -7.06 5.24
CA LEU A 86 -5.62 -7.35 3.95
C LEU A 86 -4.12 -7.66 4.13
#